data_AF-A0A699HHD5-F1
#
_entry.id   AF-A0A699HHD5-F1
#
_cell.length_a   1.000
_cell.length_b   1.000
_cell.length_c   1.000
_cell.angle_alpha   90.00
_cell.angle_beta   90.00
_cell.angle_gamma   90.00
#
_symmetry.space_group_name_H-M   'P 1'
#
loop_
_entity.id
_entity.type
_entity.pdbx_description
1 polymer ?
#
loop_
_entity_poly.entity_id
_entity_poly.type
_entity_poly.pdbx_seq_one_letter_code
_entity_poly.pdbx_strand_id
1 'polypeptide(L)'
;GRGWPIVGDSIRWYNAVASSNPTTFVQEQVLRYGKIFSCNIFGRKAVVSTDPIFNRFVMHNEGKLFKSSYPKSFRDLVGSNGVITAQGDQHRKLHTIASNMMRPDTLKSRFLTDIQLVMNQTFAHFHHHQTILLQDVCRK
;
A
#
# COMPACT_ATOMS: atom_id res chain seq x y z
N GLY A 1 0.06 -24.14 17.92
CA GLY A 1 0.62 -25.05 16.90
C GLY A 1 0.81 -24.30 15.59
N ARG A 2 1.89 -24.58 14.85
CA ARG A 2 2.14 -24.01 13.51
C ARG A 2 1.06 -24.54 12.57
N GLY A 3 0.39 -23.65 11.82
CA GLY A 3 -0.63 -24.02 10.85
C GLY A 3 -0.07 -24.88 9.70
N TRP A 4 -0.97 -25.43 8.89
CA TRP A 4 -0.62 -26.32 7.77
C TRP A 4 0.50 -25.73 6.90
N PRO A 5 1.63 -26.45 6.71
CA PRO A 5 2.92 -25.89 6.29
C PRO A 5 2.96 -25.26 4.89
N ILE A 6 1.90 -25.32 4.10
CA ILE A 6 1.90 -24.85 2.70
C ILE A 6 0.78 -23.83 2.41
N VAL A 7 -0.38 -23.90 3.07
CA VAL A 7 -1.58 -23.14 2.65
C VAL A 7 -2.27 -22.40 3.80
N GLY A 8 -2.03 -22.80 5.05
CA GLY A 8 -2.83 -22.35 6.20
C GLY A 8 -2.74 -20.84 6.48
N ASP A 9 -1.54 -20.29 6.47
CA ASP A 9 -1.34 -18.86 6.72
C ASP A 9 -1.74 -18.01 5.50
N SER A 10 -1.64 -18.56 4.29
CA SER A 10 -1.99 -17.85 3.05
C SER A 10 -3.50 -17.67 2.89
N ILE A 11 -4.30 -18.69 3.19
CA ILE A 11 -5.78 -18.59 3.17
C ILE A 11 -6.25 -17.64 4.26
N ARG A 12 -5.69 -17.73 5.47
CA ARG A 12 -6.07 -16.83 6.58
C ARG A 12 -5.68 -15.38 6.30
N TRP A 13 -4.52 -15.16 5.66
CA TRP A 13 -4.11 -13.83 5.22
C TRP A 13 -5.05 -13.29 4.13
N TYR A 14 -5.36 -14.08 3.10
CA TYR A 14 -6.28 -13.68 2.03
C TYR A 14 -7.68 -13.38 2.57
N ASN A 15 -8.23 -14.23 3.43
CA ASN A 15 -9.54 -14.02 4.04
C ASN A 15 -9.59 -12.75 4.90
N ALA A 16 -8.50 -12.43 5.62
CA ALA A 16 -8.45 -11.18 6.37
C ALA A 16 -8.38 -9.97 5.44
N VAL A 17 -7.52 -10.00 4.41
CA VAL A 17 -7.41 -8.92 3.41
C VAL A 17 -8.71 -8.70 2.64
N ALA A 18 -9.46 -9.77 2.36
CA ALA A 18 -10.77 -9.71 1.70
C ALA A 18 -11.92 -9.32 2.64
N SER A 19 -11.69 -9.27 3.96
CA SER A 19 -12.68 -8.86 4.95
C SER A 19 -12.67 -7.35 5.18
N SER A 20 -13.74 -6.84 5.78
CA SER A 20 -13.83 -5.44 6.22
C SER A 20 -12.80 -5.03 7.28
N ASN A 21 -12.02 -5.99 7.83
CA ASN A 21 -11.00 -5.71 8.84
C ASN A 21 -9.67 -6.46 8.55
N PRO A 22 -8.87 -5.96 7.58
CA PRO A 22 -7.63 -6.60 7.13
C PRO A 22 -6.53 -6.69 8.19
N THR A 23 -6.63 -5.91 9.27
CA THR A 23 -5.66 -5.90 10.37
C THR A 23 -5.83 -7.10 11.32
N THR A 24 -7.00 -7.74 11.35
CA THR A 24 -7.36 -8.78 12.33
C THR A 24 -6.36 -9.95 12.32
N PHE A 25 -5.94 -10.40 11.14
CA PHE A 25 -4.96 -11.49 11.02
C PHE A 25 -3.60 -11.10 11.62
N VAL A 26 -3.11 -9.90 11.30
CA VAL A 26 -1.81 -9.43 11.83
C VAL A 26 -1.90 -9.29 13.35
N GLN A 27 -3.01 -8.77 13.86
CA GLN A 27 -3.23 -8.58 15.30
C GLN A 27 -3.23 -9.91 16.06
N GLU A 28 -3.92 -10.94 15.55
CA GLU A 28 -3.90 -12.29 16.14
C GLU A 28 -2.49 -12.90 16.16
N GLN A 29 -1.72 -12.70 15.10
CA GLN A 29 -0.35 -13.23 15.01
C GLN A 29 0.59 -12.50 15.96
N VAL A 30 0.44 -11.18 16.11
CA VAL A 30 1.20 -10.38 17.07
C VAL A 30 0.91 -10.84 18.50
N LEU A 31 -0.35 -11.09 18.85
CA LEU A 31 -0.72 -11.60 20.17
C LEU A 31 -0.12 -13.00 20.45
N ARG A 32 0.02 -13.82 19.41
CA ARG A 32 0.49 -15.21 19.55
C ARG A 32 2.01 -15.36 19.50
N TYR A 33 2.70 -14.57 18.68
CA TYR A 33 4.12 -14.76 18.36
C TYR A 33 4.98 -13.52 18.64
N GLY A 34 4.36 -12.39 19.00
CA GLY A 34 5.03 -11.12 19.23
C GLY A 34 5.10 -10.23 17.98
N LYS A 35 5.68 -9.05 18.15
CA LYS A 35 5.73 -7.98 17.12
C LYS A 35 6.52 -8.37 15.86
N ILE A 36 7.38 -9.39 15.96
CA ILE A 36 8.16 -9.93 14.84
C ILE A 36 7.95 -11.42 14.81
N PHE A 37 7.40 -11.94 13.72
CA PHE A 37 7.11 -13.37 13.59
C PHE A 37 7.39 -13.86 12.17
N SER A 38 7.60 -15.17 12.04
CA SER A 38 7.76 -15.84 10.75
C SER A 38 6.48 -16.56 10.36
N CYS A 39 6.12 -16.49 9.08
CA CYS A 39 4.95 -17.16 8.52
C CYS A 39 5.24 -17.65 7.09
N ASN A 40 4.35 -18.48 6.54
CA ASN A 40 4.46 -18.95 5.16
C ASN A 40 3.35 -18.33 4.30
N ILE A 41 3.70 -17.37 3.45
CA ILE A 41 2.76 -16.65 2.58
C ILE A 41 3.03 -17.06 1.12
N PHE A 42 2.02 -17.62 0.45
CA PHE A 42 2.07 -18.16 -0.91
C PHE A 42 3.23 -19.15 -1.13
N GLY A 43 3.44 -20.06 -0.19
CA GLY A 43 4.52 -21.06 -0.25
C GLY A 43 5.92 -20.48 -0.06
N ARG A 44 6.04 -19.19 0.34
CA ARG A 44 7.32 -18.55 0.66
C ARG A 44 7.37 -18.17 2.13
N LYS A 45 8.47 -18.53 2.80
CA LYS A 45 8.76 -18.05 4.15
C LYS A 45 8.93 -16.53 4.12
N ALA A 46 8.18 -15.85 4.97
CA ALA A 46 8.23 -14.41 5.16
C ALA A 46 8.38 -14.09 6.65
N VAL A 47 9.07 -12.99 6.94
CA VAL A 47 9.13 -12.39 8.27
C VAL A 47 8.23 -11.15 8.23
N VAL A 48 7.29 -11.07 9.17
CA VAL A 48 6.38 -9.95 9.32
C VAL A 48 6.78 -9.18 10.58
N SER A 49 6.88 -7.86 10.46
CA SER A 49 7.21 -6.96 11.57
C SER A 49 6.16 -5.87 11.72
N THR A 50 5.63 -5.76 12.94
CA THR A 50 4.83 -4.62 13.40
C THR A 50 5.62 -3.73 14.37
N ASP A 51 6.93 -3.94 14.49
CA ASP A 51 7.78 -3.13 15.34
C ASP A 51 8.28 -1.87 14.61
N PRO A 52 7.99 -0.65 15.10
CA PRO A 52 8.35 0.57 14.39
C PRO A 52 9.87 0.81 14.33
N ILE A 53 10.64 0.33 15.32
CA ILE A 53 12.09 0.50 15.36
C ILE A 53 12.73 -0.40 14.30
N PHE A 54 12.31 -1.66 14.24
CA PHE A 54 12.77 -2.60 13.22
C PHE A 54 12.35 -2.14 11.81
N ASN A 55 11.10 -1.67 11.65
CA ASN A 55 10.62 -1.17 10.36
C ASN A 55 11.44 0.03 9.88
N ARG A 56 11.79 0.96 10.77
CA ARG A 56 12.69 2.08 10.45
C ARG A 56 14.08 1.60 10.06
N PHE A 57 14.63 0.61 10.76
CA PHE A 57 15.92 0.02 10.40
C PHE A 57 15.92 -0.62 9.01
N VAL A 58 14.87 -1.37 8.66
CA VAL A 58 14.69 -1.98 7.35
C VAL A 58 14.63 -0.91 6.26
N MET A 59 13.80 0.12 6.45
CA MET A 59 13.66 1.23 5.49
C MET A 59 14.97 2.01 5.32
N HIS A 60 15.71 2.27 6.41
CA HIS A 60 16.96 3.03 6.34
C HIS A 60 18.10 2.25 5.65
N ASN A 61 18.03 0.93 5.62
CA ASN A 61 19.01 0.05 4.99
C ASN A 61 18.51 -0.55 3.66
N GLU A 62 17.46 0.01 3.08
CA GLU A 62 17.00 -0.33 1.74
C GLU A 62 18.09 -0.03 0.70
N GLY A 63 18.34 -0.99 -0.20
CA GLY A 63 19.42 -0.93 -1.20
C GLY A 63 20.80 -1.39 -0.70
N LYS A 64 20.97 -1.63 0.61
CA LYS A 64 22.22 -2.17 1.20
C LYS A 64 22.01 -3.57 1.78
N LEU A 65 21.19 -3.69 2.83
CA LEU A 65 20.90 -4.94 3.51
C LEU A 65 19.55 -5.53 3.09
N PHE A 66 18.61 -4.67 2.68
CA PHE A 66 17.28 -5.06 2.26
C PHE A 66 16.99 -4.59 0.85
N LYS A 67 16.16 -5.35 0.14
CA LYS A 67 15.72 -5.03 -1.22
C LYS A 67 14.22 -5.17 -1.31
N SER A 68 13.55 -4.14 -1.81
CA SER A 68 12.11 -4.20 -2.02
C SER A 68 11.79 -5.25 -3.08
N SER A 69 10.93 -6.21 -2.71
CA SER A 69 10.58 -7.36 -3.53
C SER A 69 9.06 -7.55 -3.48
N TYR A 70 8.40 -7.13 -4.56
CA TYR A 70 6.96 -7.26 -4.70
C TYR A 70 6.58 -8.56 -5.44
N PRO A 71 5.42 -9.17 -5.12
CA PRO A 71 4.87 -10.28 -5.89
C PRO A 71 4.78 -9.95 -7.39
N LYS A 72 4.94 -10.96 -8.25
CA LYS A 72 4.93 -10.78 -9.70
C LYS A 72 3.61 -10.14 -10.19
N SER A 73 2.48 -10.60 -9.65
CA SER A 73 1.15 -10.02 -9.94
C SER A 73 1.07 -8.52 -9.66
N PHE A 74 1.71 -8.05 -8.58
CA PHE A 74 1.72 -6.63 -8.23
C PHE A 74 2.62 -5.82 -9.18
N ARG A 75 3.74 -6.40 -9.62
CA ARG A 75 4.61 -5.79 -10.65
C ARG A 75 3.94 -5.71 -12.00
N ASP A 76 3.21 -6.75 -12.41
CA ASP A 76 2.50 -6.80 -13.68
C ASP A 76 1.34 -5.78 -13.71
N LEU A 77 0.66 -5.57 -12.56
CA LEU A 77 -0.39 -4.56 -12.42
C LEU A 77 0.13 -3.12 -12.48
N VAL A 78 1.24 -2.83 -11.78
CA VAL A 78 1.81 -1.48 -11.67
C VAL A 78 2.66 -1.11 -12.90
N GLY A 79 3.04 -2.10 -13.72
CA GLY A 79 3.94 -1.95 -14.85
C GLY A 79 5.41 -2.00 -14.43
N SER A 80 6.26 -2.53 -15.32
CA SER A 80 7.70 -2.75 -15.10
C SER A 80 8.53 -1.48 -14.83
N ASN A 81 7.93 -0.31 -15.07
CA ASN A 81 8.57 1.00 -14.90
C ASN A 81 7.92 1.84 -13.78
N GLY A 82 6.95 1.30 -13.03
CA GLY A 82 6.31 2.03 -11.95
C GLY A 82 7.27 2.28 -10.78
N VAL A 83 7.02 3.35 -10.01
CA VAL A 83 7.85 3.78 -8.86
C VAL A 83 8.10 2.64 -7.86
N ILE A 84 7.12 1.74 -7.69
CA ILE A 84 7.15 0.57 -6.80
C ILE A 84 8.14 -0.51 -7.30
N THR A 85 8.49 -0.50 -8.59
CA THR A 85 9.44 -1.44 -9.21
C THR A 85 10.83 -0.85 -9.40
N ALA A 86 10.96 0.47 -9.32
CA ALA A 86 12.22 1.18 -9.46
C ALA A 86 13.14 0.92 -8.25
N GLN A 87 14.44 0.75 -8.50
CA GLN A 87 15.44 0.48 -7.47
C GLN A 87 16.56 1.51 -7.53
N GLY A 88 17.19 1.77 -6.38
CA GLY A 88 18.38 2.63 -6.29
C GLY A 88 18.15 4.04 -6.84
N ASP A 89 19.02 4.49 -7.75
CA ASP A 89 18.97 5.84 -8.34
C ASP A 89 17.69 6.12 -9.13
N GLN A 90 17.06 5.09 -9.71
CA GLN A 90 15.80 5.26 -10.42
C GLN A 90 14.65 5.55 -9.45
N HIS A 91 14.61 4.85 -8.31
CA HIS A 91 13.68 5.18 -7.23
C HIS A 91 13.94 6.58 -6.68
N ARG A 92 15.21 6.93 -6.44
CA ARG A 92 15.59 8.27 -5.97
C ARG A 92 15.11 9.37 -6.91
N LYS A 93 15.34 9.22 -8.22
CA LYS A 93 14.89 10.19 -9.23
C LYS A 93 13.37 10.32 -9.25
N LEU A 94 12.64 9.20 -9.26
CA LEU A 94 11.17 9.20 -9.24
C LEU A 94 10.62 9.82 -7.96
N HIS A 95 11.22 9.50 -6.81
CA HIS A 95 10.86 10.07 -5.52
C HIS A 95 11.13 11.58 -5.48
N THR A 96 12.25 12.06 -6.02
CA THR A 96 12.56 13.50 -6.12
C THR A 96 11.54 14.21 -7.02
N ILE A 97 11.18 13.64 -8.16
CA ILE A 97 10.15 14.21 -9.05
C ILE A 97 8.80 14.29 -8.33
N ALA A 98 8.35 13.19 -7.71
CA ALA A 98 7.10 13.15 -6.96
C ALA A 98 7.10 14.16 -5.80
N SER A 99 8.18 14.21 -5.03
CA SER A 99 8.35 15.16 -3.92
C SER A 99 8.32 16.62 -4.39
N ASN A 100 8.91 16.93 -5.54
CA ASN A 100 8.89 18.27 -6.12
C ASN A 100 7.49 18.68 -6.59
N MET A 101 6.71 17.74 -7.12
CA MET A 101 5.29 17.96 -7.45
C MET A 101 4.45 18.17 -6.19
N MET A 102 4.80 17.48 -5.10
CA MET A 102 4.16 17.59 -3.79
C MET A 102 4.69 18.74 -2.91
N ARG A 103 5.39 19.73 -3.48
CA ARG A 103 5.79 20.92 -2.72
C ARG A 103 4.59 21.79 -2.37
N PRO A 104 4.54 22.40 -1.17
CA PRO A 104 3.39 23.20 -0.73
C PRO A 104 2.99 24.30 -1.72
N ASP A 105 3.97 24.94 -2.38
CA ASP A 105 3.72 26.01 -3.35
C ASP A 105 3.06 25.50 -4.64
N THR A 106 3.49 24.32 -5.12
CA THR A 106 2.90 23.64 -6.29
C THR A 106 1.52 23.08 -5.98
N LEU A 107 1.33 22.50 -4.78
CA LEU A 107 0.04 22.00 -4.31
C LEU A 107 -0.99 23.11 -4.21
N LYS A 108 -0.62 24.23 -3.57
CA LYS A 108 -1.56 25.32 -3.32
C LYS A 108 -1.98 26.06 -4.58
N SER A 109 -1.06 26.28 -5.51
CA SER A 109 -1.33 27.11 -6.71
C SER A 109 -2.06 26.35 -7.82
N ARG A 110 -1.69 25.09 -8.08
CA ARG A 110 -2.24 24.31 -9.19
C ARG A 110 -3.21 23.25 -8.72
N PHE A 111 -2.77 22.36 -7.83
CA PHE A 111 -3.58 21.21 -7.43
C PHE A 111 -4.86 21.59 -6.68
N LEU A 112 -4.80 22.53 -5.72
CA LEU A 112 -6.02 22.90 -4.97
C LEU A 112 -7.07 23.55 -5.87
N THR A 113 -6.65 24.41 -6.79
CA THR A 113 -7.54 25.05 -7.76
C THR A 113 -8.19 24.01 -8.67
N ASP A 114 -7.40 23.06 -9.19
CA ASP A 114 -7.88 22.00 -10.07
C ASP A 114 -8.84 21.05 -9.33
N ILE A 115 -8.50 20.65 -8.09
CA ILE A 115 -9.37 19.83 -7.23
C ILE A 115 -10.69 20.55 -6.98
N GLN A 116 -10.65 21.84 -6.65
CA GLN A 116 -11.86 22.62 -6.40
C GLN A 116 -12.73 22.74 -7.65
N LEU A 117 -12.13 22.91 -8.82
CA LEU A 117 -12.83 22.92 -10.10
C LEU A 117 -13.51 21.57 -10.39
N VAL A 118 -12.79 20.46 -10.26
CA VAL A 118 -13.34 19.11 -10.48
C VAL A 118 -14.46 18.80 -9.47
N MET A 119 -14.28 19.17 -8.20
CA MET A 119 -15.30 19.01 -7.17
C MET A 119 -16.57 19.79 -7.50
N ASN A 120 -16.44 21.08 -7.85
CA ASN A 120 -17.58 21.91 -8.20
C ASN A 120 -18.32 21.40 -9.44
N GLN A 121 -17.60 20.95 -10.47
CA GLN A 121 -18.19 20.31 -11.64
C GLN A 121 -18.93 19.04 -11.27
N THR A 122 -18.34 18.20 -10.42
CA THR A 122 -18.94 16.93 -10.00
C THR A 122 -20.21 17.18 -9.18
N PHE A 123 -20.18 18.11 -8.22
CA PHE A 123 -21.34 18.47 -7.41
C PHE A 123 -22.47 19.13 -8.23
N ALA A 124 -22.14 19.89 -9.27
CA ALA A 124 -23.14 20.49 -10.16
C ALA A 124 -23.98 19.44 -10.92
N HIS A 125 -23.45 18.22 -11.12
CA HIS A 125 -24.16 17.11 -11.75
C HIS A 125 -25.01 16.29 -10.76
N PHE A 126 -25.01 16.63 -9.46
CA PHE A 126 -25.80 15.91 -8.47
C PHE A 126 -27.21 16.50 -8.38
N HIS A 127 -28.22 15.64 -8.59
CA HIS A 127 -29.61 16.02 -8.41
C HIS A 127 -30.04 15.90 -6.94
N HIS A 128 -30.92 16.80 -6.49
CA HIS A 128 -31.51 16.72 -5.15
C HIS A 128 -32.25 15.38 -4.97
N HIS A 129 -32.01 14.71 -3.83
CA HIS A 129 -32.59 13.41 -3.45
C HIS A 129 -32.08 12.16 -4.19
N GLN A 130 -30.97 12.24 -4.93
CA GLN A 130 -30.36 11.04 -5.51
C GLN A 130 -29.36 10.38 -4.55
N THR A 131 -29.54 9.08 -4.26
CA THR A 131 -28.50 8.29 -3.60
C THR A 131 -27.41 7.95 -4.62
N ILE A 132 -26.22 8.47 -4.41
CA ILE A 132 -25.04 8.22 -5.26
C ILE A 132 -24.03 7.33 -4.53
N LEU A 133 -23.38 6.46 -5.29
CA LEU A 133 -22.30 5.63 -4.77
C LEU A 133 -20.96 6.33 -5.01
N LEU A 134 -20.35 6.84 -3.95
CA LEU A 134 -19.17 7.71 -4.03
C LEU A 134 -17.98 7.03 -4.73
N GLN A 135 -17.86 5.70 -4.60
CA GLN A 135 -16.79 4.94 -5.24
C GLN A 135 -16.84 5.02 -6.78
N ASP A 136 -18.03 5.10 -7.37
CA ASP A 136 -18.21 5.15 -8.82
C ASP A 136 -17.96 6.56 -9.36
N VAL A 137 -18.22 7.58 -8.54
CA VAL A 137 -17.93 8.98 -8.86
C VAL A 137 -16.43 9.24 -8.79
N CYS A 138 -15.75 8.76 -7.76
CA CYS A 138 -14.31 8.98 -7.57
C CYS A 138 -13.40 8.12 -8.49
N ARG A 139 -13.97 7.17 -9.24
CA ARG A 139 -13.23 6.28 -10.14
C ARG A 139 -13.16 6.80 -11.58
N LYS A 140 -13.98 7.80 -11.94
CA LYS A 140 -13.93 8.51 -13.23
C LYS A 140 -12.85 9.59 -13.22
#